data_AF-A0A1M7CN79-F1
#
_entry.id   AF-A0A1M7CN79-F1
#
_cell.length_a   1.000
_cell.length_b   1.000
_cell.length_c   1.000
_cell.angle_alpha   90.00
_cell.angle_beta   90.00
_cell.angle_gamma   90.00
#
_symmetry.space_group_name_H-M   'P 1'
#
loop_
_entity.id
_entity.type
_entity.pdbx_description
1 polymer ?
#
loop_
_entity_poly.entity_id
_entity_poly.type
_entity_poly.pdbx_seq_one_letter_code
_entity_poly.pdbx_strand_id
1 'polypeptide(L)'
;MKHLLNKSEMARLLAVAITAFACVGMWGCGDTYYDWEDRRSSRRVVGFVDDSLVMIGDIRCWTKYEETILAMSDEDLGSGCGHTRLCVYNYRVQEDGPRWCDSLDNTRDESTLIGQMTDSIVWGGNVPESIKMWKLGEKPYERKLRKIVEGCSVAFKANSIKQWLGGTFIVRGDNSLDAGGDSCQYAVLDTNAKLITYKRLDDGLKWIKQCDDVRTWGDDVYCVILDDEGENSLVLKNESVVIPAPREFAIGGFWGDMIKLSGNICSINSDKITCSDVIWYGNELKFYRNDEVVVEY
;
A
#
# COMPACT_ATOMS: atom_id res chain seq x y z
N MET A 1 -68.45 41.33 10.13
CA MET A 1 -67.77 42.45 10.83
C MET A 1 -66.33 42.03 11.04
N LYS A 2 -65.38 42.84 10.56
CA LYS A 2 -63.93 42.58 10.58
C LYS A 2 -63.44 42.45 12.02
N HIS A 3 -63.01 41.27 12.45
CA HIS A 3 -62.24 41.14 13.68
C HIS A 3 -60.79 41.49 13.35
N LEU A 4 -60.48 42.78 13.41
CA LEU A 4 -59.11 43.27 13.42
C LEU A 4 -58.49 42.79 14.72
N LEU A 5 -57.75 41.67 14.66
CA LEU A 5 -56.83 41.27 15.72
C LEU A 5 -56.00 42.49 16.11
N ASN A 6 -56.04 42.85 17.39
CA ASN A 6 -55.41 44.06 17.89
C ASN A 6 -53.90 43.95 17.64
N LYS A 7 -53.27 45.02 17.13
CA LYS A 7 -51.88 45.01 16.64
C LYS A 7 -50.88 44.51 17.72
N SER A 8 -51.21 44.68 19.00
CA SER A 8 -50.43 44.19 20.14
C SER A 8 -50.56 42.69 20.41
N GLU A 9 -51.71 42.07 20.11
CA GLU A 9 -51.93 40.63 20.33
C GLU A 9 -51.28 39.80 19.22
N MET A 10 -51.34 40.25 17.96
CA MET A 10 -50.55 39.65 16.88
C MET A 10 -49.06 39.73 17.17
N ALA A 11 -48.56 40.86 17.67
CA ALA A 11 -47.15 41.04 17.99
C ALA A 11 -46.69 40.12 19.13
N ARG A 12 -47.52 39.90 20.15
CA ARG A 12 -47.24 38.93 21.24
C ARG A 12 -47.23 37.49 20.74
N LEU A 13 -48.19 37.10 19.91
CA LEU A 13 -48.24 35.75 19.33
C LEU A 13 -47.05 35.47 18.41
N LEU A 14 -46.65 36.45 17.59
CA LEU A 14 -45.45 36.35 16.74
C LEU A 14 -44.16 36.28 17.57
N ALA A 15 -44.06 37.06 18.66
CA ALA A 15 -42.89 37.01 19.53
C ALA A 15 -42.77 35.64 20.22
N VAL A 16 -43.87 35.08 20.74
CA VAL A 16 -43.89 33.74 21.33
C VAL A 16 -43.56 32.66 20.29
N ALA A 17 -44.09 32.77 19.07
CA ALA A 17 -43.77 31.84 17.98
C ALA A 17 -42.29 31.94 17.56
N ILE A 18 -41.72 33.13 17.43
CA ILE A 18 -40.29 33.33 17.10
C ILE A 18 -39.41 32.79 18.23
N THR A 19 -39.82 32.95 19.49
CA THR A 19 -39.07 32.44 20.65
C THR A 19 -39.14 30.92 20.71
N ALA A 20 -40.30 30.32 20.43
CA ALA A 20 -40.45 28.87 20.32
C ALA A 20 -39.63 28.29 19.16
N PHE A 21 -39.62 28.94 17.98
CA PHE A 21 -38.78 28.53 16.85
C PHE A 21 -37.28 28.71 17.14
N ALA A 22 -36.89 29.75 17.87
CA ALA A 22 -35.50 29.94 18.30
C ALA A 22 -35.05 28.85 19.29
N CYS A 23 -35.92 28.42 20.21
CA CYS A 23 -35.62 27.33 21.14
C CYS A 23 -35.53 25.96 20.44
N VAL A 24 -36.34 25.70 19.42
CA VAL A 24 -36.27 24.45 18.62
C VAL A 24 -35.09 24.48 17.64
N GLY A 25 -34.72 25.66 17.13
CA GLY A 25 -33.56 25.85 16.25
C GLY A 25 -32.20 25.66 16.92
N MET A 26 -32.15 25.65 18.26
CA MET A 26 -30.93 25.39 19.04
C MET A 26 -30.78 23.92 19.47
N TRP A 27 -31.73 23.04 19.13
CA TRP A 27 -31.71 21.61 19.48
C TRP A 27 -31.11 20.69 18.40
N GLY A 28 -30.41 21.27 17.43
CA GLY A 28 -29.79 20.54 16.31
C GLY A 28 -28.26 20.42 16.37
N CYS A 29 -27.63 20.61 17.53
CA CYS A 29 -26.19 20.33 17.69
C CYS A 29 -26.02 18.91 18.24
N GLY A 30 -26.13 17.92 17.36
CA GLY A 30 -25.64 16.59 17.69
C GLY A 30 -24.15 16.52 17.43
N ASP A 31 -23.38 16.16 18.46
CA ASP A 31 -21.94 15.95 18.29
C ASP A 31 -21.70 14.56 17.71
N THR A 32 -20.96 14.50 16.61
CA THR A 32 -20.51 13.23 16.04
C THR A 32 -19.19 12.82 16.69
N TYR A 33 -19.12 11.61 17.22
CA TYR A 33 -17.88 11.05 17.75
C TYR A 33 -17.53 9.73 17.05
N TYR A 34 -16.24 9.40 17.10
CA TYR A 34 -15.69 8.19 16.49
C TYR A 34 -15.16 7.30 17.60
N ASP A 35 -15.74 6.11 17.74
CA ASP A 35 -15.19 5.06 18.59
C ASP A 35 -14.20 4.24 17.78
N TRP A 36 -12.97 4.15 18.26
CA TRP A 36 -11.88 3.47 17.56
C TRP A 36 -11.56 2.16 18.25
N GLU A 37 -11.57 1.06 17.50
CA GLU A 37 -11.33 -0.29 18.03
C GLU A 37 -10.04 -0.34 18.87
N ASP A 38 -10.07 -0.90 20.09
CA ASP A 38 -8.88 -0.98 20.94
C ASP A 38 -7.69 -1.69 20.30
N ARG A 39 -7.96 -2.59 19.33
CA ARG A 39 -6.97 -3.37 18.62
C ARG A 39 -6.81 -2.89 17.18
N ARG A 40 -5.59 -3.01 16.68
CA ARG A 40 -5.28 -2.80 15.27
C ARG A 40 -5.54 -4.08 14.49
N SER A 41 -5.99 -3.94 13.25
CA SER A 41 -6.38 -5.01 12.34
C SER A 41 -5.54 -4.97 11.06
N SER A 42 -5.70 -5.99 10.20
CA SER A 42 -5.07 -6.09 8.87
C SER A 42 -3.55 -5.98 8.88
N ARG A 43 -2.91 -6.55 9.91
CA ARG A 43 -1.45 -6.64 9.99
C ARG A 43 -0.91 -7.49 8.84
N ARG A 44 0.04 -6.96 8.08
CA ARG A 44 0.69 -7.67 6.98
C ARG A 44 2.13 -7.22 6.76
N VAL A 45 2.96 -8.11 6.23
CA VAL A 45 4.28 -7.75 5.71
C VAL A 45 4.08 -6.87 4.47
N VAL A 46 4.78 -5.74 4.43
CA VAL A 46 4.75 -4.79 3.30
C VAL A 46 6.12 -4.63 2.65
N GLY A 47 7.19 -5.12 3.28
CA GLY A 47 8.53 -5.15 2.70
C GLY A 47 9.60 -5.69 3.64
N PHE A 48 10.80 -5.86 3.09
CA PHE A 48 12.00 -6.28 3.80
C PHE A 48 13.09 -5.22 3.64
N VAL A 49 13.88 -4.99 4.69
CA VAL A 49 14.96 -4.00 4.68
C VAL A 49 16.23 -4.70 5.07
N ASP A 50 17.25 -4.60 4.21
CA ASP A 50 18.48 -5.37 4.37
C ASP A 50 18.18 -6.85 4.63
N ASP A 51 19.08 -7.53 5.32
CA ASP A 51 19.02 -8.95 5.56
C ASP A 51 18.28 -9.36 6.84
N SER A 52 17.80 -8.42 7.65
CA SER A 52 17.34 -8.70 9.02
C SER A 52 16.06 -8.00 9.46
N LEU A 53 15.56 -7.03 8.69
CA LEU A 53 14.41 -6.23 9.08
C LEU A 53 13.20 -6.47 8.18
N VAL A 54 12.02 -6.42 8.78
CA VAL A 54 10.73 -6.54 8.09
C VAL A 54 9.86 -5.33 8.42
N MET A 55 9.21 -4.80 7.39
CA MET A 55 8.20 -3.77 7.50
C MET A 55 6.81 -4.41 7.60
N ILE A 56 6.08 -4.09 8.66
CA ILE A 56 4.71 -4.55 8.90
C ILE A 56 3.79 -3.34 8.93
N GLY A 57 2.75 -3.38 8.09
CA GLY A 57 1.68 -2.39 8.03
C GLY A 57 0.44 -2.88 8.75
N ASP A 58 -0.24 -1.99 9.47
CA ASP A 58 -1.57 -2.26 10.04
C ASP A 58 -2.46 -1.00 10.09
N ILE A 59 -3.74 -1.20 10.38
CA ILE A 59 -4.76 -0.13 10.47
C ILE A 59 -5.56 -0.26 11.76
N ARG A 60 -6.32 0.78 12.11
CA ARG A 60 -7.31 0.77 13.19
C ARG A 60 -8.67 1.06 12.58
N CYS A 61 -9.71 0.33 12.94
CA CYS A 61 -11.06 0.61 12.47
C CYS A 61 -11.85 1.42 13.49
N TRP A 62 -12.89 2.10 13.00
CA TRP A 62 -13.75 2.96 13.78
C TRP A 62 -15.21 2.81 13.38
N THR A 63 -16.07 3.11 14.34
CA THR A 63 -17.52 3.25 14.16
C THR A 63 -17.92 4.66 14.55
N LYS A 64 -18.73 5.31 13.70
CA LYS A 64 -19.21 6.68 13.92
C LYS A 64 -20.59 6.64 14.55
N TYR A 65 -20.74 7.46 15.58
CA TYR A 65 -21.99 7.69 16.29
C TYR A 65 -22.36 9.17 16.21
N GLU A 66 -23.66 9.47 16.33
CA GLU A 66 -24.16 10.83 16.50
C GLU A 66 -24.97 10.88 17.79
N GLU A 67 -24.59 11.79 18.66
CA GLU A 67 -25.36 12.05 19.87
C GLU A 67 -26.46 13.03 19.50
N THR A 68 -27.73 12.65 19.57
CA THR A 68 -28.83 13.63 19.45
C THR A 68 -29.36 14.01 20.83
N ILE A 69 -29.71 15.27 21.02
CA ILE A 69 -30.12 15.86 22.32
C ILE A 69 -31.32 15.15 22.99
N LEU A 70 -32.08 14.34 22.23
CA LEU A 70 -33.25 13.60 22.72
C LEU A 70 -33.07 12.08 22.77
N ALA A 71 -31.95 11.56 22.27
CA ALA A 71 -31.59 10.14 22.38
C ALA A 71 -30.11 9.97 22.02
N MET A 72 -29.35 9.28 22.88
CA MET A 72 -28.17 8.55 22.40
C MET A 72 -28.71 7.46 21.49
N SER A 73 -28.74 7.71 20.18
CA SER A 73 -28.94 6.62 19.24
C SER A 73 -27.59 5.94 19.08
N ASP A 74 -27.44 4.74 19.63
CA ASP A 74 -26.34 3.82 19.30
C ASP A 74 -26.50 3.27 17.85
N GLU A 75 -27.15 4.02 16.97
CA GLU A 75 -27.29 3.67 15.57
C GLU A 75 -25.95 3.94 14.89
N ASP A 76 -25.32 2.87 14.42
CA ASP A 76 -24.13 2.93 13.58
C ASP A 76 -24.43 3.75 12.33
N LEU A 77 -23.85 4.95 12.24
CA LEU A 77 -24.00 5.85 11.10
C LEU A 77 -22.96 5.60 10.01
N GLY A 78 -22.02 4.70 10.27
CA GLY A 78 -20.96 4.32 9.35
C GLY A 78 -19.74 3.82 10.09
N SER A 79 -19.08 2.85 9.47
CA SER A 79 -17.77 2.35 9.88
C SER A 79 -16.70 2.69 8.85
N GLY A 80 -15.46 2.72 9.30
CA GLY A 80 -14.31 2.93 8.44
C GLY A 80 -13.04 2.41 9.09
N CYS A 81 -11.92 2.51 8.38
CA CYS A 81 -10.61 2.27 8.97
C CYS A 81 -9.71 3.47 8.71
N GLY A 82 -8.61 3.55 9.44
CA GLY A 82 -7.68 4.67 9.45
C GLY A 82 -6.50 4.37 10.36
N HIS A 83 -5.88 5.42 10.88
CA HIS A 83 -4.66 5.37 11.69
C HIS A 83 -3.61 4.37 11.19
N THR A 84 -3.35 4.39 9.89
CA THR A 84 -2.41 3.46 9.26
C THR A 84 -1.06 3.57 9.96
N ARG A 85 -0.47 2.44 10.34
CA ARG A 85 0.81 2.38 11.02
C ARG A 85 1.77 1.50 10.24
N LEU A 86 3.02 1.95 10.19
CA LEU A 86 4.14 1.22 9.64
C LEU A 86 5.14 0.97 10.77
N CYS A 87 5.51 -0.28 10.97
CA CYS A 87 6.46 -0.70 11.98
C CYS A 87 7.57 -1.55 11.37
N VAL A 88 8.78 -1.40 11.90
CA VAL A 88 9.97 -2.16 11.52
C VAL A 88 10.35 -3.06 12.67
N TYR A 89 10.50 -4.34 12.38
CA TYR A 89 10.89 -5.36 13.35
C TYR A 89 12.09 -6.17 12.84
N ASN A 90 12.79 -6.84 13.75
CA ASN A 90 13.84 -7.79 13.42
C ASN A 90 13.24 -9.19 13.23
N TYR A 91 13.15 -9.68 11.98
CA TYR A 91 12.57 -10.99 11.73
C TYR A 91 13.48 -12.17 12.05
N ARG A 92 14.73 -11.92 12.48
CA ARG A 92 15.69 -12.96 12.87
C ARG A 92 15.70 -13.28 14.36
N VAL A 93 15.18 -12.40 15.20
CA VAL A 93 15.14 -12.58 16.65
C VAL A 93 13.93 -11.85 17.24
N GLN A 94 13.24 -12.49 18.18
CA GLN A 94 12.13 -11.86 18.88
C GLN A 94 12.67 -10.76 19.81
N GLU A 95 12.34 -9.51 19.48
CA GLU A 95 12.63 -8.33 20.30
C GLU A 95 11.37 -7.93 21.10
N ASP A 96 11.58 -7.14 22.17
CA ASP A 96 10.48 -6.54 22.95
C ASP A 96 9.89 -5.35 22.19
N GLY A 97 9.19 -5.67 21.11
CA GLY A 97 8.52 -4.72 20.24
C GLY A 97 9.32 -4.28 19.01
N PRO A 98 8.77 -3.32 18.25
CA PRO A 98 9.36 -2.82 17.02
C PRO A 98 10.56 -1.92 17.29
N ARG A 99 11.56 -1.99 16.40
CA ARG A 99 12.70 -1.07 16.41
C ARG A 99 12.30 0.36 16.05
N TRP A 100 11.26 0.49 15.25
CA TRP A 100 10.69 1.76 14.85
C TRP A 100 9.22 1.58 14.48
N CYS A 101 8.38 2.55 14.81
CA CYS A 101 7.02 2.65 14.31
C CYS A 101 6.66 4.10 14.08
N ASP A 102 5.83 4.32 13.07
CA ASP A 102 5.14 5.58 12.88
C ASP A 102 3.68 5.33 12.49
N SER A 103 2.80 6.20 12.95
CA SER A 103 1.35 6.07 12.77
C SER A 103 0.79 7.37 12.24
N LEU A 104 -0.12 7.25 11.29
CA LEU A 104 -0.83 8.38 10.73
C LEU A 104 -2.01 8.76 11.62
N ASP A 105 -2.31 10.05 11.65
CA ASP A 105 -3.52 10.58 12.26
C ASP A 105 -4.56 10.81 11.15
N ASN A 106 -4.96 9.71 10.49
CA ASN A 106 -5.91 9.72 9.38
C ASN A 106 -7.21 9.01 9.77
N THR A 107 -8.35 9.60 9.41
CA THR A 107 -9.68 9.05 9.68
C THR A 107 -10.19 8.14 8.55
N ARG A 108 -9.40 7.94 7.48
CA ARG A 108 -9.77 7.08 6.33
C ARG A 108 -8.64 6.13 5.97
N ASP A 109 -9.02 4.94 5.51
CA ASP A 109 -8.08 3.95 5.00
C ASP A 109 -7.59 4.45 3.65
N GLU A 110 -6.40 5.02 3.68
CA GLU A 110 -5.84 5.74 2.55
C GLU A 110 -5.10 4.84 1.58
N SER A 111 -5.25 3.51 1.68
CA SER A 111 -4.52 2.53 0.86
C SER A 111 -3.01 2.82 0.85
N THR A 112 -2.46 3.24 1.99
CA THR A 112 -1.13 3.85 2.08
C THR A 112 0.00 2.83 1.94
N LEU A 113 -0.29 1.54 2.15
CA LEU A 113 0.72 0.49 2.28
C LEU A 113 0.41 -0.70 1.37
N ILE A 114 0.55 -0.57 0.05
CA ILE A 114 0.31 -1.64 -0.94
C ILE A 114 1.55 -2.53 -1.10
N GLY A 115 2.74 -1.94 -1.23
CA GLY A 115 3.97 -2.70 -1.41
C GLY A 115 5.23 -1.86 -1.24
N GLN A 116 6.37 -2.43 -1.61
CA GLN A 116 7.69 -1.82 -1.42
C GLN A 116 8.34 -1.41 -2.75
N MET A 117 8.82 -0.17 -2.83
CA MET A 117 9.57 0.38 -3.97
C MET A 117 11.09 0.22 -3.81
N THR A 118 11.59 0.48 -2.59
CA THR A 118 13.01 0.41 -2.20
C THR A 118 13.10 -0.07 -0.75
N ASP A 119 14.31 -0.35 -0.25
CA ASP A 119 14.55 -0.75 1.15
C ASP A 119 13.98 0.21 2.20
N SER A 120 13.83 1.50 1.87
CA SER A 120 13.30 2.47 2.83
C SER A 120 11.94 3.05 2.46
N ILE A 121 11.36 2.68 1.30
CA ILE A 121 10.16 3.32 0.78
C ILE A 121 9.09 2.28 0.43
N VAL A 122 7.95 2.40 1.09
CA VAL A 122 6.70 1.71 0.73
C VAL A 122 5.79 2.66 -0.02
N TRP A 123 4.90 2.08 -0.82
CA TRP A 123 3.98 2.83 -1.68
C TRP A 123 2.54 2.36 -1.54
N GLY A 124 1.64 3.26 -1.91
CA GLY A 124 0.20 3.05 -1.97
C GLY A 124 -0.49 4.06 -2.87
N GLY A 125 -1.81 4.21 -2.69
CA GLY A 125 -2.64 5.11 -3.49
C GLY A 125 -3.16 4.50 -4.78
N ASN A 126 -3.73 5.35 -5.66
CA ASN A 126 -4.38 4.94 -6.89
C ASN A 126 -3.54 5.27 -8.13
N VAL A 127 -2.50 4.48 -8.40
CA VAL A 127 -1.67 4.65 -9.59
C VAL A 127 -2.47 4.19 -10.83
N PRO A 128 -2.66 5.05 -11.86
CA PRO A 128 -1.81 6.17 -12.26
C PRO A 128 -2.22 7.60 -11.85
N GLU A 129 -3.27 7.79 -11.06
CA GLU A 129 -3.76 9.14 -10.71
C GLU A 129 -2.91 9.79 -9.62
N SER A 130 -2.61 9.03 -8.57
CA SER A 130 -1.73 9.45 -7.51
C SER A 130 -0.94 8.29 -6.92
N ILE A 131 0.23 8.61 -6.38
CA ILE A 131 1.04 7.69 -5.59
C ILE A 131 1.23 8.29 -4.20
N LYS A 132 1.07 7.45 -3.18
CA LYS A 132 1.47 7.73 -1.81
C LYS A 132 2.77 7.02 -1.55
N MET A 133 3.78 7.74 -1.07
CA MET A 133 5.06 7.17 -0.70
C MET A 133 5.30 7.45 0.77
N TRP A 134 5.73 6.42 1.50
CA TRP A 134 6.13 6.54 2.89
C TRP A 134 7.56 6.04 3.03
N LYS A 135 8.48 6.99 3.27
CA LYS A 135 9.86 6.68 3.59
C LYS A 135 10.01 6.47 5.09
N LEU A 136 10.73 5.42 5.50
CA LEU A 136 11.01 5.15 6.91
C LEU A 136 11.66 6.37 7.58
N GLY A 137 11.12 6.77 8.74
CA GLY A 137 11.56 7.96 9.48
C GLY A 137 11.01 9.30 8.96
N GLU A 138 10.19 9.30 7.90
CA GLU A 138 9.56 10.49 7.34
C GLU A 138 8.03 10.34 7.30
N LYS A 139 7.31 11.47 7.19
CA LYS A 139 5.86 11.44 6.99
C LYS A 139 5.52 11.00 5.55
N PRO A 140 4.45 10.24 5.34
CA PRO A 140 4.02 9.89 4.00
C PRO A 140 3.59 11.16 3.26
N TYR A 141 3.76 11.13 1.94
CA TYR A 141 3.31 12.20 1.08
C TYR A 141 2.66 11.65 -0.18
N GLU A 142 1.61 12.34 -0.61
CA GLU A 142 0.90 12.03 -1.84
C GLU A 142 1.38 12.92 -2.98
N ARG A 143 1.52 12.32 -4.17
CA ARG A 143 1.81 13.03 -5.41
C ARG A 143 0.79 12.63 -6.46
N LYS A 144 0.09 13.63 -7.00
CA LYS A 144 -0.66 13.46 -8.25
C LYS A 144 0.33 13.25 -9.39
N LEU A 145 0.01 12.31 -10.27
CA LEU A 145 0.85 11.94 -11.41
C LEU A 145 0.19 12.40 -12.70
N ARG A 146 1.02 12.83 -13.66
CA ARG A 146 0.58 12.99 -15.05
C ARG A 146 0.77 11.65 -15.76
N LYS A 147 -0.27 11.22 -16.48
CA LYS A 147 -0.22 10.00 -17.30
C LYS A 147 0.19 10.34 -18.74
N ILE A 148 1.14 9.59 -19.28
CA ILE A 148 1.49 9.54 -20.69
C ILE A 148 1.40 8.09 -21.16
N VAL A 149 1.04 7.89 -22.43
CA VAL A 149 0.99 6.58 -23.07
C VAL A 149 1.76 6.66 -24.39
N GLU A 150 2.70 5.76 -24.60
CA GLU A 150 3.61 5.73 -25.75
C GLU A 150 3.57 4.36 -26.44
N GLY A 151 3.22 4.33 -27.72
CA GLY A 151 3.23 3.10 -28.53
C GLY A 151 2.16 2.06 -28.18
N CYS A 152 1.25 2.35 -27.26
CA CYS A 152 0.11 1.52 -26.86
C CYS A 152 -1.11 2.41 -26.53
N SER A 153 -2.26 1.82 -26.18
CA SER A 153 -3.46 2.57 -25.82
C SER A 153 -4.14 2.08 -24.53
N VAL A 154 -4.00 0.80 -24.20
CA VAL A 154 -4.65 0.22 -23.01
C VAL A 154 -3.66 0.17 -21.84
N ALA A 155 -3.88 1.04 -20.86
CA ALA A 155 -3.12 1.10 -19.62
C ALA A 155 -3.65 0.10 -18.58
N PHE A 156 -2.84 -0.23 -17.58
CA PHE A 156 -3.18 -1.15 -16.48
C PHE A 156 -3.05 -0.48 -15.11
N LYS A 157 -3.65 -1.10 -14.09
CA LYS A 157 -3.51 -0.73 -12.68
C LYS A 157 -2.18 -1.27 -12.13
N ALA A 158 -1.50 -0.47 -11.31
CA ALA A 158 -0.26 -0.90 -10.68
C ALA A 158 -0.51 -1.95 -9.60
N ASN A 159 0.23 -3.06 -9.68
CA ASN A 159 0.32 -4.10 -8.66
C ASN A 159 1.75 -4.26 -8.11
N SER A 160 2.76 -3.89 -8.89
CA SER A 160 4.15 -3.84 -8.46
C SER A 160 4.82 -2.55 -8.93
N ILE A 161 5.66 -1.97 -8.07
CA ILE A 161 6.51 -0.82 -8.39
C ILE A 161 7.90 -1.12 -7.82
N LYS A 162 8.93 -1.14 -8.67
CA LYS A 162 10.31 -1.49 -8.31
C LYS A 162 11.30 -0.53 -8.96
N GLN A 163 12.53 -0.45 -8.44
CA GLN A 163 13.58 0.37 -9.05
C GLN A 163 13.84 -0.02 -10.51
N TRP A 164 14.12 0.99 -11.32
CA TRP A 164 14.36 0.85 -12.75
C TRP A 164 15.48 1.77 -13.24
N LEU A 165 15.81 1.64 -14.52
CA LEU A 165 16.90 2.35 -15.19
C LEU A 165 16.76 3.87 -15.04
N GLY A 166 17.91 4.56 -14.99
CA GLY A 166 17.96 6.02 -14.93
C GLY A 166 17.37 6.62 -13.66
N GLY A 167 17.32 5.87 -12.55
CA GLY A 167 16.77 6.34 -11.28
C GLY A 167 15.24 6.46 -11.27
N THR A 168 14.57 5.78 -12.20
CA THR A 168 13.10 5.70 -12.27
C THR A 168 12.58 4.42 -11.62
N PHE A 169 11.27 4.17 -11.72
CA PHE A 169 10.65 2.95 -11.23
C PHE A 169 9.84 2.26 -12.33
N ILE A 170 9.93 0.95 -12.41
CA ILE A 170 9.09 0.13 -13.28
C ILE A 170 7.80 -0.16 -12.54
N VAL A 171 6.68 0.10 -13.20
CA VAL A 171 5.34 -0.18 -12.72
C VAL A 171 4.76 -1.29 -13.58
N ARG A 172 4.21 -2.31 -12.92
CA ARG A 172 3.58 -3.47 -13.57
C ARG A 172 2.21 -3.74 -12.98
N GLY A 173 1.29 -4.16 -13.83
CA GLY A 173 0.03 -4.81 -13.44
C GLY A 173 0.14 -6.32 -13.60
N ASP A 174 -0.91 -7.04 -13.20
CA ASP A 174 -1.00 -8.49 -13.39
C ASP A 174 -0.84 -8.85 -14.87
N ASN A 175 0.08 -9.76 -15.16
CA ASN A 175 0.38 -10.28 -16.50
C ASN A 175 0.65 -9.19 -17.56
N SER A 176 1.00 -7.97 -17.12
CA SER A 176 1.18 -6.83 -18.02
C SER A 176 2.33 -7.03 -19.00
N LEU A 177 3.44 -7.65 -18.57
CA LEU A 177 4.61 -7.84 -19.44
C LEU A 177 4.33 -8.68 -20.68
N ASP A 178 3.46 -9.69 -20.59
CA ASP A 178 3.06 -10.55 -21.70
C ASP A 178 1.88 -9.99 -22.53
N ALA A 179 1.35 -8.82 -22.16
CA ALA A 179 0.17 -8.26 -22.81
C ALA A 179 0.37 -8.01 -24.32
N GLY A 180 -0.58 -8.48 -25.11
CA GLY A 180 -0.61 -8.34 -26.56
C GLY A 180 -1.56 -7.24 -27.06
N GLY A 181 -1.71 -7.17 -28.39
CA GLY A 181 -2.61 -6.22 -29.05
C GLY A 181 -2.16 -4.78 -28.82
N ASP A 182 -3.09 -3.90 -28.42
CA ASP A 182 -2.83 -2.47 -28.10
C ASP A 182 -2.51 -2.20 -26.62
N SER A 183 -2.34 -3.27 -25.83
CA SER A 183 -2.05 -3.17 -24.42
C SER A 183 -0.63 -2.71 -24.16
N CYS A 184 -0.46 -1.82 -23.17
CA CYS A 184 0.83 -1.45 -22.66
C CYS A 184 1.40 -2.58 -21.80
N GLN A 185 2.70 -2.82 -21.91
CA GLN A 185 3.35 -3.95 -21.26
C GLN A 185 3.96 -3.59 -19.91
N TYR A 186 4.42 -2.35 -19.77
CA TYR A 186 4.92 -1.82 -18.50
C TYR A 186 4.70 -0.30 -18.47
N ALA A 187 4.98 0.33 -17.34
CA ALA A 187 5.08 1.77 -17.26
C ALA A 187 6.34 2.18 -16.50
N VAL A 188 6.84 3.37 -16.80
CA VAL A 188 7.96 4.00 -16.10
C VAL A 188 7.40 5.13 -15.26
N LEU A 189 7.60 5.06 -13.95
CA LEU A 189 7.28 6.09 -12.98
C LEU A 189 8.53 6.92 -12.67
N ASP A 190 8.47 8.19 -13.02
CA ASP A 190 9.44 9.20 -12.60
C ASP A 190 8.80 10.03 -11.46
N THR A 191 9.26 9.79 -10.24
CA THR A 191 8.75 10.45 -9.04
C THR A 191 9.18 11.91 -8.94
N ASN A 192 10.31 12.29 -9.56
CA ASN A 192 10.79 13.67 -9.59
C ASN A 192 9.99 14.50 -10.60
N ALA A 193 9.79 13.96 -11.80
CA ALA A 193 8.97 14.58 -12.85
C ALA A 193 7.46 14.46 -12.60
N LYS A 194 7.04 13.64 -11.62
CA LYS A 194 5.64 13.35 -11.28
C LYS A 194 4.88 12.78 -12.49
N LEU A 195 5.53 11.86 -13.17
CA LEU A 195 5.07 11.34 -14.46
C LEU A 195 5.03 9.81 -14.41
N ILE A 196 3.98 9.23 -14.97
CA ILE A 196 3.92 7.81 -15.31
C ILE A 196 3.71 7.65 -16.81
N THR A 197 4.64 6.98 -17.46
CA THR A 197 4.65 6.75 -18.90
C THR A 197 4.42 5.27 -19.18
N TYR A 198 3.27 4.92 -19.73
CA TYR A 198 2.95 3.56 -20.15
C TYR A 198 3.55 3.27 -21.53
N LYS A 199 4.20 2.12 -21.67
CA LYS A 199 5.01 1.79 -22.85
C LYS A 199 4.81 0.33 -23.28
N ARG A 200 5.21 0.03 -24.52
CA ARG A 200 5.55 -1.33 -24.95
C ARG A 200 7.01 -1.63 -24.65
N LEU A 201 7.34 -2.92 -24.55
CA LEU A 201 8.73 -3.37 -24.46
C LEU A 201 9.44 -3.03 -25.78
N ASP A 202 10.48 -2.20 -25.66
CA ASP A 202 11.42 -1.94 -26.74
C ASP A 202 12.22 -3.23 -27.05
N ASP A 203 12.85 -3.32 -28.23
CA ASP A 203 13.50 -4.55 -28.68
C ASP A 203 14.51 -5.14 -27.67
N GLY A 204 15.32 -4.28 -27.03
CA GLY A 204 16.28 -4.69 -26.01
C GLY A 204 15.68 -5.13 -24.66
N LEU A 205 14.37 -4.94 -24.47
CA LEU A 205 13.65 -5.36 -23.27
C LEU A 205 12.63 -6.47 -23.55
N LYS A 206 12.47 -6.92 -24.81
CA LYS A 206 11.49 -7.97 -25.15
C LYS A 206 11.69 -9.27 -24.37
N TRP A 207 12.93 -9.56 -23.97
CA TRP A 207 13.24 -10.76 -23.18
C TRP A 207 12.57 -10.75 -21.81
N ILE A 208 12.22 -9.58 -21.23
CA ILE A 208 11.56 -9.54 -19.91
C ILE A 208 10.08 -9.93 -19.98
N LYS A 209 9.54 -10.18 -21.18
CA LYS A 209 8.15 -10.60 -21.41
C LYS A 209 7.76 -11.85 -20.62
N GLN A 210 8.72 -12.76 -20.43
CA GLN A 210 8.54 -14.03 -19.72
C GLN A 210 8.76 -13.91 -18.19
N CYS A 211 9.04 -12.72 -17.67
CA CYS A 211 9.37 -12.54 -16.25
C CYS A 211 8.12 -12.33 -15.41
N ASP A 212 8.05 -13.03 -14.29
CA ASP A 212 7.04 -12.83 -13.24
C ASP A 212 7.36 -11.62 -12.39
N ASP A 213 8.64 -11.31 -12.15
CA ASP A 213 9.07 -10.05 -11.53
C ASP A 213 10.34 -9.46 -12.12
N VAL A 214 10.46 -8.13 -12.07
CA VAL A 214 11.58 -7.40 -12.66
C VAL A 214 11.96 -6.20 -11.83
N ARG A 215 13.26 -5.89 -11.82
CA ARG A 215 13.82 -4.66 -11.25
C ARG A 215 15.20 -4.37 -11.84
N THR A 216 15.80 -3.26 -11.43
CA THR A 216 17.23 -3.00 -11.72
C THR A 216 18.06 -2.83 -10.45
N TRP A 217 19.35 -3.13 -10.56
CA TRP A 217 20.39 -2.63 -9.66
C TRP A 217 21.44 -1.92 -10.50
N GLY A 218 21.53 -0.59 -10.36
CA GLY A 218 22.30 0.23 -11.29
C GLY A 218 21.76 0.11 -12.71
N ASP A 219 22.63 -0.25 -13.64
CA ASP A 219 22.29 -0.41 -15.06
C ASP A 219 21.90 -1.84 -15.44
N ASP A 220 21.99 -2.78 -14.49
CA ASP A 220 21.66 -4.19 -14.71
C ASP A 220 20.17 -4.45 -14.47
N VAL A 221 19.52 -5.13 -15.41
CA VAL A 221 18.12 -5.57 -15.32
C VAL A 221 18.05 -7.00 -14.83
N TYR A 222 17.28 -7.22 -13.77
CA TYR A 222 17.07 -8.51 -13.15
C TYR A 222 15.63 -8.96 -13.36
N CYS A 223 15.47 -10.24 -13.61
CA CYS A 223 14.21 -10.90 -13.92
C CYS A 223 14.08 -12.17 -13.11
N VAL A 224 12.91 -12.35 -12.50
CA VAL A 224 12.51 -13.60 -11.84
C VAL A 224 11.51 -14.28 -12.76
N ILE A 225 11.76 -15.54 -13.06
CA ILE A 225 10.85 -16.45 -13.75
C ILE A 225 10.45 -17.52 -12.74
N LEU A 226 9.16 -17.73 -12.57
CA LEU A 226 8.56 -18.71 -11.70
C LEU A 226 7.95 -19.82 -12.55
N ASP A 227 8.24 -21.06 -12.16
CA ASP A 227 7.63 -22.27 -12.68
C ASP A 227 6.86 -22.94 -11.54
N ASP A 228 5.61 -23.32 -11.80
CA ASP A 228 4.72 -23.98 -10.81
C ASP A 228 5.32 -25.31 -10.31
N GLU A 229 6.13 -25.98 -11.13
CA GLU A 229 6.85 -27.21 -10.77
C GLU A 229 8.19 -26.93 -10.06
N GLY A 230 8.65 -25.67 -10.03
CA GLY A 230 9.83 -25.20 -9.31
C GLY A 230 11.19 -25.57 -9.92
N GLU A 231 11.25 -26.56 -10.82
CA GLU A 231 12.48 -27.04 -11.45
C GLU A 231 13.09 -26.02 -12.42
N ASN A 232 12.27 -25.18 -13.07
CA ASN A 232 12.71 -24.23 -14.09
C ASN A 232 12.63 -22.76 -13.64
N SER A 233 12.46 -22.49 -12.35
CA SER A 233 12.47 -21.11 -11.87
C SER A 233 13.88 -20.54 -11.87
N LEU A 234 14.03 -19.34 -12.40
CA LEU A 234 15.32 -18.73 -12.69
C LEU A 234 15.37 -17.28 -12.25
N VAL A 235 16.57 -16.84 -11.88
CA VAL A 235 16.89 -15.42 -11.77
C VAL A 235 17.84 -15.07 -12.90
N LEU A 236 17.41 -14.21 -13.81
CA LEU A 236 18.21 -13.75 -14.94
C LEU A 236 18.71 -12.33 -14.70
N LYS A 237 19.91 -12.05 -15.19
CA LYS A 237 20.52 -10.73 -15.28
C LYS A 237 20.85 -10.43 -16.74
N ASN A 238 20.35 -9.30 -17.24
CA ASN A 238 20.57 -8.81 -18.61
C ASN A 238 20.36 -9.91 -19.68
N GLU A 239 19.18 -10.52 -19.70
CA GLU A 239 18.73 -11.57 -20.64
C GLU A 239 19.41 -12.94 -20.54
N SER A 240 20.72 -12.97 -20.36
CA SER A 240 21.53 -14.17 -20.64
C SER A 240 22.27 -14.74 -19.43
N VAL A 241 22.50 -13.94 -18.39
CA VAL A 241 23.24 -14.40 -17.21
C VAL A 241 22.26 -15.02 -16.22
N VAL A 242 22.24 -16.34 -16.17
CA VAL A 242 21.52 -17.08 -15.12
C VAL A 242 22.29 -16.93 -13.81
N ILE A 243 21.64 -16.35 -12.80
CA ILE A 243 22.16 -16.28 -11.44
C ILE A 243 21.68 -17.53 -10.70
N PRO A 244 22.59 -18.41 -10.24
CA PRO A 244 22.19 -19.61 -9.51
C PRO A 244 21.44 -19.25 -8.23
N ALA A 245 20.22 -19.74 -8.10
CA ALA A 245 19.49 -19.71 -6.84
C ALA A 245 20.03 -20.83 -5.92
N PRO A 246 20.20 -20.56 -4.62
CA PRO A 246 20.71 -21.57 -3.68
C PRO A 246 19.72 -22.70 -3.39
N ARG A 247 18.50 -22.63 -3.94
CA ARG A 247 17.41 -23.60 -3.78
C ARG A 247 16.41 -23.45 -4.93
N GLU A 248 15.68 -24.52 -5.21
CA GLU A 248 14.50 -24.49 -6.08
C GLU A 248 13.39 -23.65 -5.46
N PHE A 249 12.58 -23.02 -6.31
CA PHE A 249 11.50 -22.14 -5.88
C PHE A 249 10.41 -22.11 -6.95
N ALA A 250 9.14 -22.01 -6.57
CA ALA A 250 8.01 -21.81 -7.50
C ALA A 250 7.24 -20.52 -7.22
N ILE A 251 7.57 -19.86 -6.11
CA ILE A 251 6.96 -18.60 -5.67
C ILE A 251 8.08 -17.64 -5.28
N GLY A 252 7.90 -16.35 -5.55
CA GLY A 252 8.94 -15.38 -5.26
C GLY A 252 8.71 -14.00 -5.86
N GLY A 253 9.76 -13.18 -5.79
CA GLY A 253 9.77 -11.83 -6.34
C GLY A 253 10.67 -10.89 -5.53
N PHE A 254 10.83 -9.66 -6.02
CA PHE A 254 11.68 -8.65 -5.40
C PHE A 254 10.94 -7.87 -4.31
N TRP A 255 11.62 -7.60 -3.21
CA TRP A 255 11.14 -6.90 -2.02
C TRP A 255 12.19 -5.89 -1.58
N GLY A 256 12.13 -4.68 -2.14
CA GLY A 256 13.29 -3.79 -2.07
C GLY A 256 14.48 -4.49 -2.70
N ASP A 257 15.64 -4.39 -2.07
CA ASP A 257 16.93 -4.99 -2.40
C ASP A 257 17.03 -6.47 -1.98
N MET A 258 15.95 -7.02 -1.43
CA MET A 258 15.82 -8.44 -1.15
C MET A 258 15.02 -9.16 -2.23
N ILE A 259 15.22 -10.47 -2.34
CA ILE A 259 14.42 -11.37 -3.17
C ILE A 259 13.84 -12.47 -2.28
N LYS A 260 12.54 -12.75 -2.44
CA LYS A 260 11.91 -13.92 -1.85
C LYS A 260 12.03 -15.09 -2.83
N LEU A 261 12.61 -16.21 -2.39
CA LEU A 261 12.71 -17.45 -3.14
C LEU A 261 12.06 -18.57 -2.33
N SER A 262 10.88 -19.02 -2.75
CA SER A 262 10.01 -19.88 -1.97
C SER A 262 9.62 -19.20 -0.65
N GLY A 263 10.04 -19.73 0.49
CA GLY A 263 9.92 -19.05 1.78
C GLY A 263 11.15 -18.23 2.20
N ASN A 264 12.24 -18.23 1.45
CA ASN A 264 13.50 -17.66 1.94
C ASN A 264 13.67 -16.22 1.49
N ILE A 265 14.14 -15.39 2.42
CA ILE A 265 14.49 -14.00 2.13
C ILE A 265 15.98 -13.94 1.86
N CYS A 266 16.36 -13.48 0.67
CA CYS A 266 17.73 -13.55 0.18
C CYS A 266 18.20 -12.18 -0.32
N SER A 267 19.48 -11.89 -0.12
CA SER A 267 20.15 -10.73 -0.70
C SER A 267 20.82 -11.13 -2.01
N ILE A 268 20.81 -10.23 -3.00
CA ILE A 268 21.53 -10.42 -4.27
C ILE A 268 22.76 -9.49 -4.30
N ASN A 269 23.95 -10.07 -4.42
CA ASN A 269 25.20 -9.35 -4.56
C ASN A 269 25.84 -9.68 -5.91
N SER A 270 25.67 -8.79 -6.88
CA SER A 270 26.15 -8.90 -8.28
C SER A 270 25.70 -10.17 -9.00
N ASP A 271 26.34 -11.30 -8.70
CA ASP A 271 26.13 -12.59 -9.36
C ASP A 271 25.93 -13.73 -8.33
N LYS A 272 25.74 -13.40 -7.05
CA LYS A 272 25.52 -14.38 -5.98
C LYS A 272 24.28 -14.03 -5.15
N ILE A 273 23.41 -15.03 -4.98
CA ILE A 273 22.28 -14.96 -4.07
C ILE A 273 22.66 -15.64 -2.76
N THR A 274 22.46 -14.93 -1.64
CA THR A 274 22.69 -15.46 -0.29
C THR A 274 21.39 -15.36 0.49
N CYS A 275 20.90 -16.47 1.00
CA CYS A 275 19.64 -16.53 1.72
C CYS A 275 19.85 -16.51 3.23
N SER A 276 18.93 -15.85 3.92
CA SER A 276 18.72 -15.99 5.36
C SER A 276 18.43 -17.45 5.72
N ASP A 277 18.82 -17.85 6.93
CA ASP A 277 18.43 -19.12 7.55
C ASP A 277 16.99 -19.07 8.10
N VAL A 278 16.39 -17.88 8.12
CA VAL A 278 15.01 -17.63 8.49
C VAL A 278 14.09 -17.60 7.27
N ILE A 279 12.95 -18.29 7.38
CA ILE A 279 11.95 -18.54 6.35
C ILE A 279 10.65 -17.80 6.71
N TRP A 280 10.01 -17.21 5.70
CA TRP A 280 8.67 -16.64 5.72
C TRP A 280 7.83 -17.17 4.56
N TYR A 281 6.79 -17.95 4.85
CA TYR A 281 5.97 -18.59 3.82
C TYR A 281 5.06 -17.62 3.07
N GLY A 282 4.72 -16.45 3.63
CA GLY A 282 3.94 -15.40 2.96
C GLY A 282 2.52 -15.21 3.46
N ASN A 283 1.98 -16.16 4.22
CA ASN A 283 0.58 -16.22 4.65
C ASN A 283 0.37 -15.79 6.12
N GLU A 284 1.42 -15.76 6.92
CA GLU A 284 1.36 -15.46 8.36
C GLU A 284 2.44 -14.44 8.75
N LEU A 285 2.29 -13.84 9.94
CA LEU A 285 3.31 -13.00 10.55
C LEU A 285 4.28 -13.82 11.41
N LYS A 286 4.63 -15.01 10.93
CA LYS A 286 5.53 -15.95 11.59
C LYS A 286 6.75 -16.20 10.74
N PHE A 287 7.89 -16.28 11.40
CA PHE A 287 9.19 -16.51 10.81
C PHE A 287 9.83 -17.73 11.45
N TYR A 288 10.40 -18.59 10.62
CA TYR A 288 10.81 -19.94 11.00
C TYR A 288 12.30 -20.16 10.79
N ARG A 289 12.95 -20.89 11.67
CA ARG A 289 14.32 -21.41 11.50
C ARG A 289 14.29 -22.87 11.93
N ASN A 290 14.73 -23.77 11.04
CA ASN A 290 14.66 -25.22 11.28
C ASN A 290 13.24 -25.69 11.70
N ASP A 291 12.22 -25.19 10.98
CA ASP A 291 10.78 -25.46 11.23
C ASP A 291 10.22 -25.01 12.59
N GLU A 292 11.02 -24.30 13.40
CA GLU A 292 10.57 -23.69 14.65
C GLU A 292 10.29 -22.20 14.46
N VAL A 293 9.21 -21.71 15.07
CA VAL A 293 8.90 -20.27 15.08
C VAL A 293 9.94 -19.54 15.91
N VAL A 294 10.67 -18.62 15.27
CA VAL A 294 11.65 -17.75 15.93
C VAL A 294 11.06 -16.40 16.27
N VAL A 295 10.15 -15.91 15.42
CA VAL A 295 9.51 -14.61 15.58
C VAL A 295 8.04 -14.68 15.16
N GLU A 296 7.17 -14.06 15.95
CA GLU A 296 5.74 -13.90 15.68
C GLU A 296 5.31 -12.47 16.07
N TYR A 297 4.48 -11.84 15.22
CA TYR A 297 4.06 -10.43 15.39
C TYR A 297 2.56 -10.21 15.49
#